data_AF-A0AAV6TKH9-F1
#
_entry.id   AF-A0AAV6TKH9-F1
#
_cell.length_a   1.000
_cell.length_b   1.000
_cell.length_c   1.000
_cell.angle_alpha   90.00
_cell.angle_beta   90.00
_cell.angle_gamma   90.00
#
_symmetry.space_group_name_H-M   'P 1'
#
loop_
_entity.id
_entity.type
_entity.pdbx_description
1 polymer ?
#
loop_
_entity_poly.entity_id
_entity_poly.type
_entity_poly.pdbx_seq_one_letter_code
_entity_poly.pdbx_strand_id
1 'polypeptide(L)'
;MKREDREVFDLTAGGKSTLVQELCIEGSDINTGYLKHLDCWERISNDTQYCNDMFEKSQHMLMQDDVIERLRVFHACCNFEWHKQCKYKAAETQCLDDAKEYIEQVSTLLGGRILRTLCGTQGTYSNCYNQLYGVEAEDLDERYSKYSDVSSGVGSRMRSVFVVLALFLVI
;
A
#
# COMPACT_ATOMS: atom_id res chain seq x y z
N MET A 1 -18.78 -10.17 -21.63
CA MET A 1 -18.48 -8.86 -21.04
C MET A 1 -18.54 -7.81 -22.14
N LYS A 2 -19.27 -6.72 -21.95
CA LYS A 2 -19.31 -5.63 -22.96
C LYS A 2 -17.98 -4.86 -22.92
N ARG A 3 -17.69 -4.08 -23.96
CA ARG A 3 -16.45 -3.30 -24.05
C ARG A 3 -16.32 -2.29 -22.90
N GLU A 4 -17.41 -1.62 -22.55
CA GLU A 4 -17.46 -0.63 -21.46
C GLU A 4 -17.18 -1.29 -20.09
N ASP A 5 -17.78 -2.45 -19.82
CA ASP A 5 -17.51 -3.21 -18.59
C ASP A 5 -16.03 -3.60 -18.46
N ARG A 6 -15.40 -3.95 -19.59
CA ARG A 6 -13.98 -4.29 -19.65
C ARG A 6 -13.10 -3.08 -19.33
N GLU A 7 -13.42 -1.92 -19.89
CA GLU A 7 -12.67 -0.69 -19.61
C GLU A 7 -12.78 -0.28 -18.13
N VAL A 8 -13.98 -0.36 -17.55
CA VAL A 8 -14.19 -0.10 -16.12
C VAL A 8 -13.38 -1.08 -15.26
N PHE A 9 -13.43 -2.38 -15.57
CA PHE A 9 -12.64 -3.39 -14.87
C PHE A 9 -11.14 -3.14 -14.98
N ASP A 10 -10.63 -2.86 -16.17
CA ASP A 10 -9.20 -2.62 -16.39
C ASP A 10 -8.72 -1.36 -15.65
N LEU A 11 -9.59 -0.35 -15.50
CA LEU A 11 -9.30 0.87 -14.76
C LEU A 11 -9.25 0.65 -13.24
N THR A 12 -10.18 -0.13 -12.68
CA THR A 12 -10.31 -0.33 -11.22
C THR A 12 -9.49 -1.52 -10.70
N ALA A 13 -9.46 -2.63 -11.44
CA ALA A 13 -8.87 -3.90 -11.02
C ALA A 13 -7.64 -4.30 -11.85
N GLY A 14 -7.33 -3.56 -12.91
CA GLY A 14 -6.20 -3.88 -13.79
C GLY A 14 -4.86 -3.93 -13.07
N GLY A 15 -4.61 -3.03 -12.10
CA GLY A 15 -3.38 -3.04 -11.31
C GLY A 15 -3.22 -4.31 -10.46
N LYS A 16 -4.29 -4.70 -9.76
CA LYS A 16 -4.37 -5.95 -8.98
C LYS A 16 -4.17 -7.17 -9.87
N SER A 17 -4.81 -7.19 -11.04
CA SER A 17 -4.67 -8.28 -12.02
C SER A 17 -3.25 -8.37 -12.56
N THR A 18 -2.62 -7.23 -12.89
CA THR A 18 -1.21 -7.18 -13.30
C THR A 18 -0.29 -7.67 -12.18
N LEU A 19 -0.50 -7.27 -10.93
CA LEU A 19 0.30 -7.76 -9.81
C LEU A 19 0.25 -9.28 -9.71
N VAL A 20 -0.95 -9.88 -9.72
CA VAL A 20 -1.12 -11.33 -9.66
C VAL A 20 -0.43 -12.01 -10.82
N GLN A 21 -0.58 -11.47 -12.03
CA GLN A 21 0.09 -12.02 -13.22
C GLN A 21 1.61 -11.97 -13.09
N GLU A 22 2.17 -10.83 -12.71
CA GLU A 22 3.62 -10.64 -12.58
C GLU A 22 4.21 -11.52 -11.46
N LEU A 23 3.50 -11.71 -10.34
CA LEU A 23 3.90 -12.66 -9.29
C LEU A 23 4.00 -14.11 -9.80
N CYS A 24 3.19 -14.49 -10.79
CA CYS A 24 3.20 -15.83 -11.39
C CYS A 24 4.22 -16.00 -12.52
N ILE A 25 4.82 -14.92 -13.03
CA ILE A 25 5.85 -14.98 -14.07
C ILE A 25 7.21 -15.13 -13.38
N GLU A 26 7.82 -16.31 -13.51
CA GLU A 26 9.15 -16.58 -12.98
C GLU A 26 10.18 -15.59 -13.55
N GLY A 27 10.95 -14.96 -12.67
CA GLY A 27 11.99 -14.00 -13.04
C GLY A 27 11.49 -12.61 -13.42
N SER A 28 10.19 -12.31 -13.29
CA SER A 28 9.72 -10.91 -13.35
C SER A 28 10.28 -10.10 -12.18
N ASP A 29 10.33 -8.77 -12.31
CA ASP A 29 10.81 -7.89 -11.24
C ASP A 29 9.94 -8.04 -9.98
N ILE A 30 8.62 -8.16 -10.14
CA ILE A 30 7.67 -8.34 -9.05
C ILE A 30 7.85 -9.69 -8.37
N ASN A 31 8.00 -10.78 -9.13
CA ASN A 31 8.21 -12.12 -8.60
C ASN A 31 9.54 -12.20 -7.85
N THR A 32 10.62 -11.73 -8.47
CA THR A 32 11.96 -11.75 -7.89
C THR A 32 12.01 -10.91 -6.61
N GLY A 33 11.44 -9.70 -6.63
CA GLY A 33 11.34 -8.85 -5.45
C GLY A 33 10.48 -9.48 -4.35
N TYR A 34 9.37 -10.13 -4.70
CA TYR A 34 8.51 -10.82 -3.73
C TYR A 34 9.28 -11.92 -3.00
N LEU A 35 9.94 -12.79 -3.76
CA LEU A 35 10.72 -13.90 -3.21
C LEU A 35 11.91 -13.41 -2.38
N LYS A 36 12.56 -12.32 -2.81
CA LYS A 36 13.67 -11.69 -2.09
C LYS A 36 13.25 -11.12 -0.74
N HIS A 37 12.01 -10.64 -0.62
CA HIS A 37 11.49 -9.95 0.57
C HIS A 37 10.37 -10.72 1.28
N LEU A 38 10.31 -12.05 1.11
CA LEU A 38 9.29 -12.92 1.71
C LEU A 38 9.18 -12.75 3.23
N ASP A 39 10.31 -12.64 3.91
CA ASP A 39 10.41 -12.45 5.36
C ASP A 39 10.02 -11.03 5.80
N CYS A 40 10.21 -10.02 4.95
CA CYS A 40 9.73 -8.67 5.22
C CYS A 40 8.20 -8.64 5.26
N TRP A 41 7.52 -9.26 4.30
CA TRP A 41 6.06 -9.32 4.24
C TRP A 41 5.43 -9.90 5.51
N GLU A 42 6.05 -10.92 6.09
CA GLU A 42 5.61 -11.49 7.36
C GLU A 42 5.76 -10.48 8.50
N ARG A 43 6.93 -9.83 8.60
CA ARG A 43 7.23 -8.84 9.65
C ARG A 43 6.27 -7.66 9.62
N ILE A 44 5.99 -7.10 8.44
CA ILE A 44 5.14 -5.91 8.28
C ILE A 44 3.67 -6.24 8.10
N SER A 45 3.24 -7.49 8.27
CA SER A 45 1.87 -7.93 7.98
C SER A 45 0.81 -7.15 8.78
N ASN A 46 1.02 -7.01 10.10
CA ASN A 46 0.12 -6.27 10.98
C ASN A 46 0.07 -4.77 10.64
N ASP A 47 1.23 -4.17 10.33
CA ASP A 47 1.29 -2.76 9.92
C ASP A 47 0.62 -2.55 8.56
N THR A 48 0.82 -3.48 7.62
CA THR A 48 0.15 -3.48 6.32
C THR A 48 -1.37 -3.54 6.48
N GLN A 49 -1.86 -4.38 7.39
CA GLN A 49 -3.28 -4.45 7.72
C GLN A 49 -3.78 -3.13 8.31
N TYR A 50 -3.08 -2.56 9.28
CA TYR A 50 -3.43 -1.24 9.82
C TYR A 50 -3.51 -0.17 8.73
N CYS A 51 -2.51 -0.09 7.85
CA CYS A 51 -2.51 0.86 6.74
C CYS A 51 -3.72 0.66 5.81
N ASN A 52 -4.10 -0.60 5.52
CA ASN A 52 -5.27 -0.90 4.70
C ASN A 52 -6.56 -0.48 5.40
N ASP A 53 -6.75 -0.84 6.67
CA ASP A 53 -7.96 -0.53 7.43
C ASP A 53 -8.20 0.99 7.51
N MET A 54 -7.14 1.77 7.74
CA MET A 54 -7.25 3.24 7.81
C MET A 54 -7.53 3.87 6.45
N PHE A 55 -6.89 3.35 5.39
CA PHE A 55 -7.17 3.78 4.03
C PHE A 55 -8.61 3.48 3.63
N GLU A 56 -9.10 2.27 3.88
CA GLU A 56 -10.48 1.85 3.56
C GLU A 56 -11.51 2.69 4.32
N LYS A 57 -11.30 2.92 5.62
CA LYS A 57 -12.14 3.83 6.41
C LYS A 57 -12.20 5.22 5.80
N SER A 58 -11.04 5.76 5.38
CA SER A 58 -10.98 7.10 4.80
C SER A 58 -11.64 7.18 3.42
N GLN A 59 -11.49 6.15 2.59
CA GLN A 59 -12.22 6.03 1.32
C GLN A 59 -13.73 5.97 1.56
N HIS A 60 -14.17 5.20 2.57
CA HIS A 60 -15.59 5.10 2.92
C HIS A 60 -16.17 6.46 3.35
N MET A 61 -15.48 7.19 4.23
CA MET A 61 -15.88 8.55 4.63
C MET A 61 -15.99 9.49 3.42
N LEU A 62 -14.99 9.45 2.54
CA LEU A 62 -14.94 10.29 1.34
C LEU A 62 -16.07 10.02 0.34
N MET A 63 -16.55 8.77 0.28
CA MET A 63 -17.66 8.36 -0.57
C MET A 63 -19.03 8.69 0.02
N GLN A 64 -19.12 8.81 1.36
CA GLN A 64 -20.36 9.17 2.05
C GLN A 64 -20.57 10.68 2.15
N ASP A 65 -19.49 11.44 2.26
CA ASP A 65 -19.57 12.88 2.40
C ASP A 65 -19.90 13.58 1.07
N ASP A 66 -20.74 14.60 1.15
CA ASP A 66 -21.12 15.45 0.01
C ASP A 66 -20.02 16.49 -0.27
N VAL A 67 -18.88 15.98 -0.71
CA VAL A 67 -17.70 16.76 -1.07
C VAL A 67 -17.75 17.08 -2.55
N ILE A 68 -17.43 18.33 -2.90
CA ILE A 68 -17.28 18.75 -4.31
C ILE A 68 -16.23 17.87 -4.99
N GLU A 69 -16.53 17.39 -6.20
CA GLU A 69 -15.73 16.38 -6.92
C GLU A 69 -14.23 16.69 -6.98
N ARG A 70 -13.85 17.96 -7.16
CA ARG A 70 -12.43 18.38 -7.17
C ARG A 70 -11.72 18.09 -5.84
N LEU A 71 -12.39 18.35 -4.72
CA LEU A 71 -11.87 18.07 -3.39
C LEU A 71 -11.88 16.57 -3.11
N ARG A 72 -12.87 15.85 -3.65
CA ARG A 72 -12.90 14.38 -3.58
C ARG A 72 -11.67 13.76 -4.21
N VAL A 73 -11.30 14.17 -5.43
CA VAL A 73 -10.08 13.71 -6.10
C VAL A 73 -8.83 14.05 -5.29
N PHE A 74 -8.75 15.27 -4.74
CA PHE A 74 -7.62 15.67 -3.90
C PHE A 74 -7.47 14.77 -2.66
N HIS A 75 -8.54 14.55 -1.92
CA HIS A 75 -8.52 13.69 -0.73
C HIS A 75 -8.26 12.22 -1.08
N ALA A 76 -8.83 11.71 -2.18
CA ALA A 76 -8.54 10.36 -2.64
C ALA A 76 -7.04 10.17 -2.93
N CYS A 77 -6.40 11.15 -3.55
CA CYS A 77 -4.96 11.13 -3.81
C CYS A 77 -4.12 11.28 -2.54
N CYS A 78 -4.50 12.15 -1.61
CA CYS A 78 -3.81 12.23 -0.32
C CYS A 78 -3.91 10.93 0.49
N ASN A 79 -5.10 10.33 0.54
CA ASN A 79 -5.29 9.05 1.21
C ASN A 79 -4.43 7.95 0.58
N PHE A 80 -4.32 7.92 -0.75
CA PHE A 80 -3.50 6.94 -1.45
C PHE A 80 -2.01 7.15 -1.19
N GLU A 81 -1.54 8.39 -1.17
CA GLU A 81 -0.16 8.70 -0.85
C GLU A 81 0.18 8.36 0.61
N TRP A 82 -0.72 8.67 1.56
CA TRP A 82 -0.59 8.23 2.94
C TRP A 82 -0.51 6.71 3.05
N HIS A 83 -1.35 5.98 2.31
CA HIS A 83 -1.37 4.52 2.31
C HIS A 83 -0.02 3.92 1.86
N LYS A 84 0.57 4.49 0.79
CA LYS A 84 1.92 4.12 0.34
C LYS A 84 2.97 4.41 1.41
N GLN A 85 2.96 5.60 2.00
CA GLN A 85 3.92 6.04 3.01
C GLN A 85 3.85 5.20 4.29
N CYS A 86 2.64 4.85 4.73
CA CYS A 86 2.41 3.99 5.88
C CYS A 86 3.11 2.63 5.72
N LYS A 87 2.98 2.00 4.54
CA LYS A 87 3.65 0.73 4.23
C LYS A 87 5.15 0.90 3.99
N TYR A 88 5.56 1.98 3.34
CA TYR A 88 6.96 2.31 3.13
C TYR A 88 7.71 2.41 4.46
N LYS A 89 7.16 3.15 5.44
CA LYS A 89 7.76 3.32 6.78
C LYS A 89 7.80 2.02 7.57
N ALA A 90 6.76 1.19 7.46
CA ALA A 90 6.77 -0.15 8.06
C ALA A 90 7.94 -1.00 7.53
N ALA A 91 8.15 -1.00 6.21
CA ALA A 91 9.24 -1.71 5.57
C ALA A 91 10.61 -1.10 5.90
N GLU A 92 10.73 0.23 5.87
CA GLU A 92 11.97 0.95 6.20
C GLU A 92 12.46 0.66 7.62
N THR A 93 11.54 0.51 8.57
CA THR A 93 11.89 0.29 9.98
C THR A 93 12.14 -1.16 10.34
N GLN A 94 11.54 -2.12 9.61
CA GLN A 94 11.53 -3.53 10.01
C GLN A 94 12.22 -4.46 9.01
N CYS A 95 12.60 -3.97 7.82
CA CYS A 95 13.16 -4.77 6.74
C CYS A 95 14.54 -4.28 6.26
N LEU A 96 15.11 -4.95 5.27
CA LEU A 96 16.36 -4.54 4.61
C LEU A 96 16.11 -3.32 3.71
N ASP A 97 17.16 -2.53 3.47
CA ASP A 97 17.07 -1.18 2.87
C ASP A 97 16.31 -1.10 1.54
N ASP A 98 16.36 -2.12 0.70
CA ASP A 98 15.72 -2.14 -0.62
C ASP A 98 14.26 -2.63 -0.59
N ALA A 99 13.81 -3.21 0.54
CA ALA A 99 12.44 -3.69 0.67
C ALA A 99 11.42 -2.55 0.59
N LYS A 100 11.75 -1.36 1.12
CA LYS A 100 10.83 -0.20 1.13
C LYS A 100 10.47 0.29 -0.27
N GLU A 101 11.43 0.28 -1.18
CA GLU A 101 11.24 0.65 -2.59
C GLU A 101 10.36 -0.38 -3.30
N TYR A 102 10.59 -1.66 -3.04
CA TYR A 102 9.75 -2.74 -3.56
C TYR A 102 8.29 -2.65 -3.04
N ILE A 103 8.10 -2.41 -1.74
CA ILE A 103 6.77 -2.24 -1.14
C ILE A 103 6.05 -1.03 -1.72
N GLU A 104 6.75 0.08 -1.98
CA GLU A 104 6.16 1.24 -2.65
C GLU A 104 5.76 0.92 -4.09
N GLN A 105 6.60 0.20 -4.84
CA GLN A 105 6.30 -0.23 -6.21
C GLN A 105 5.04 -1.09 -6.26
N VAL A 106 4.94 -2.09 -5.38
CA VAL A 106 3.76 -2.98 -5.28
C VAL A 106 2.51 -2.19 -4.88
N SER A 107 2.62 -1.30 -3.89
CA SER A 107 1.50 -0.46 -3.44
C SER A 107 1.01 0.49 -4.55
N THR A 108 1.93 1.03 -5.32
CA THR A 108 1.63 1.88 -6.50
C THR A 108 0.91 1.08 -7.58
N LEU A 109 1.32 -0.15 -7.83
CA LEU A 109 0.67 -1.05 -8.79
C LEU A 109 -0.75 -1.41 -8.35
N LEU A 110 -0.94 -1.72 -7.06
CA LEU A 110 -2.23 -2.05 -6.46
C LEU A 110 -3.25 -0.92 -6.54
N GLY A 111 -2.80 0.35 -6.50
CA GLY A 111 -3.67 1.51 -6.71
C GLY A 111 -4.30 1.57 -8.10
N GLY A 112 -3.84 0.74 -9.04
CA GLY A 112 -4.42 0.63 -10.38
C GLY A 112 -4.10 1.83 -11.26
N ARG A 113 -4.66 1.82 -12.47
CA ARG A 113 -4.42 2.89 -13.45
C ARG A 113 -5.09 4.19 -13.02
N ILE A 114 -6.28 4.13 -12.42
CA ILE A 114 -7.01 5.33 -11.97
C ILE A 114 -6.16 6.16 -10.99
N LEU A 115 -5.75 5.57 -9.86
CA LEU A 115 -5.01 6.34 -8.85
C LEU A 115 -3.63 6.77 -9.37
N ARG A 116 -2.96 5.92 -10.15
CA ARG A 116 -1.70 6.31 -10.80
C ARG A 116 -1.85 7.48 -11.76
N THR A 117 -2.93 7.53 -12.54
CA THR A 117 -3.15 8.62 -13.50
C THR A 117 -3.66 9.88 -12.81
N LEU A 118 -4.59 9.76 -11.87
CA LEU A 118 -5.16 10.90 -11.13
C LEU A 118 -4.16 11.54 -10.17
N CYS A 119 -3.32 10.72 -9.52
CA CYS A 119 -2.40 11.17 -8.48
C CYS A 119 -0.94 11.26 -8.95
N GLY A 120 -0.63 10.78 -10.16
CA GLY A 120 0.72 10.72 -10.72
C GLY A 120 1.27 12.04 -11.28
N THR A 121 0.54 13.15 -11.18
CA THR A 121 1.09 14.49 -11.48
C THR A 121 2.09 14.87 -10.39
N GLN A 122 3.35 14.46 -10.62
CA GLN A 122 4.50 14.66 -9.73
C GLN A 122 4.49 16.07 -9.12
N GLY A 123 4.46 16.13 -7.78
CA GLY A 123 4.59 17.35 -6.99
C GLY A 123 3.28 17.94 -6.44
N THR A 124 2.10 17.50 -6.88
CA THR A 124 0.82 18.09 -6.39
C THR A 124 0.39 17.49 -5.04
N TYR A 125 0.71 16.22 -4.80
CA TYR A 125 0.28 15.45 -3.62
C TYR A 125 1.43 15.09 -2.67
N SER A 126 2.64 15.60 -2.91
CA SER A 126 3.78 15.38 -2.01
C SER A 126 3.57 15.97 -0.61
N ASN A 127 2.65 16.92 -0.48
CA ASN A 127 2.32 17.57 0.80
C ASN A 127 1.22 16.84 1.59
N CYS A 128 0.77 15.65 1.15
CA CYS A 128 -0.26 14.87 1.84
C CYS A 128 0.30 14.00 3.00
N TYR A 129 1.54 14.26 3.44
CA TYR A 129 2.17 13.49 4.51
C TYR A 129 1.33 13.52 5.79
N ASN A 130 1.08 12.35 6.39
CA ASN A 130 0.22 12.17 7.57
C ASN A 130 -1.23 12.71 7.42
N GLN A 131 -1.74 12.86 6.20
CA GLN A 131 -3.11 13.31 5.96
C GLN A 131 -4.03 12.16 5.54
N LEU A 132 -5.01 11.85 6.38
CA LEU A 132 -6.16 11.01 6.03
C LEU A 132 -7.45 11.81 6.18
N TYR A 133 -8.32 11.70 5.17
CA TYR A 133 -9.61 12.36 5.20
C TYR A 133 -10.57 11.66 6.18
N GLY A 134 -11.14 12.42 7.13
CA GLY A 134 -12.21 11.96 8.00
C GLY A 134 -11.84 10.82 8.95
N VAL A 135 -10.55 10.53 9.12
CA VAL A 135 -10.05 9.46 9.99
C VAL A 135 -8.92 10.01 10.85
N GLU A 136 -9.04 9.83 12.17
CA GLU A 136 -7.93 10.07 13.09
C GLU A 136 -6.95 8.91 12.99
N ALA A 137 -5.76 9.16 12.46
CA ALA A 137 -4.69 8.19 12.37
C ALA A 137 -3.51 8.62 13.25
N GLU A 138 -2.79 7.64 13.79
CA GLU A 138 -1.50 7.89 14.44
C GLU A 138 -0.54 8.54 13.43
N ASP A 139 0.26 9.48 13.92
CA ASP A 139 1.36 10.05 13.15
C ASP A 139 2.35 8.93 12.79
N LEU A 140 2.70 8.83 11.50
CA LEU A 140 3.53 7.73 11.03
C LEU A 140 4.95 7.81 11.62
N ASP A 141 5.51 9.00 11.84
CA ASP A 141 6.83 9.11 12.44
C ASP A 141 6.78 8.73 13.92
N GLU A 142 5.74 9.14 14.65
CA GLU A 142 5.56 8.71 16.05
C GLU A 142 5.42 7.19 16.15
N ARG A 143 4.55 6.59 15.34
CA ARG A 143 4.30 5.14 15.31
C ARG A 143 5.58 4.34 15.07
N TYR A 144 6.40 4.78 14.11
CA TYR A 144 7.57 4.04 13.68
C TYR A 144 8.87 4.47 14.38
N SER A 145 8.89 5.59 15.11
CA SER A 145 10.04 6.05 15.92
C SER A 145 10.49 5.02 16.97
N LYS A 146 9.56 4.21 17.47
CA LYS A 146 9.84 3.18 18.48
C LYS A 146 10.76 2.05 17.97
N TYR A 147 10.86 1.88 16.65
CA TYR A 147 11.65 0.81 16.03
C TYR A 147 13.09 1.23 15.74
N SER A 148 13.36 2.53 15.55
CA SER A 148 14.73 3.01 15.32
C SER A 148 15.64 2.83 16.54
N ASP A 149 15.09 2.85 17.76
CA ASP A 149 15.84 2.67 19.00
C ASP A 149 16.23 1.20 19.29
N VAL A 150 15.55 0.23 18.67
CA VAL A 150 15.70 -1.21 18.97
C VAL A 150 16.69 -1.92 18.02
N SER A 151 17.20 -1.23 17.00
CA SER A 151 18.15 -1.78 16.00
C SER A 151 19.52 -2.22 16.55
N SER A 152 19.75 -2.11 17.86
CA SER A 152 20.98 -2.56 18.55
C SER A 152 20.87 -3.90 19.29
N GLY A 153 19.77 -4.66 19.21
CA GLY A 153 19.58 -5.86 20.04
C GLY A 153 18.85 -7.06 19.42
N VAL A 154 19.61 -7.97 18.79
CA VAL A 154 19.49 -9.45 18.83
C VAL A 154 18.11 -10.12 18.51
N GLY A 155 18.11 -10.90 17.42
CA GLY A 155 17.96 -12.36 17.50
C GLY A 155 16.57 -13.02 17.43
N SER A 156 16.30 -13.60 16.25
CA SER A 156 15.73 -14.94 15.98
C SER A 156 14.83 -15.62 17.04
N ARG A 157 13.58 -15.96 16.68
CA ARG A 157 13.08 -17.35 16.55
C ARG A 157 11.56 -17.47 16.29
N MET A 158 11.25 -18.14 15.17
CA MET A 158 10.46 -19.39 15.10
C MET A 158 8.93 -19.35 14.82
N ARG A 159 8.61 -19.86 13.63
CA ARG A 159 7.54 -20.82 13.21
C ARG A 159 6.13 -20.33 12.86
N SER A 160 5.89 -20.41 11.55
CA SER A 160 5.07 -21.43 10.86
C SER A 160 3.72 -21.00 10.30
N VAL A 161 3.64 -21.14 8.97
CA VAL A 161 2.52 -21.65 8.14
C VAL A 161 1.23 -20.84 8.26
N PHE A 162 1.03 -19.89 7.33
CA PHE A 162 -0.22 -19.56 6.63
C PHE A 162 0.00 -18.29 5.78
N VAL A 163 0.68 -18.36 4.62
CA VAL A 163 0.92 -17.16 3.76
C VAL A 163 0.47 -17.38 2.32
N VAL A 164 -0.68 -18.02 2.13
CA VAL A 164 -1.31 -18.09 0.80
C VAL A 164 -2.73 -17.50 0.79
N LEU A 165 -3.40 -17.40 1.95
CA LEU A 165 -4.76 -16.86 2.05
C LEU A 165 -4.85 -15.35 2.32
N ALA A 166 -3.80 -14.71 2.84
CA ALA A 166 -3.84 -13.28 3.16
C ALA A 166 -3.86 -12.37 1.91
N LEU A 167 -3.41 -12.86 0.75
CA LEU A 167 -3.49 -12.13 -0.52
C LEU A 167 -4.93 -12.00 -1.05
N PHE A 168 -5.87 -12.85 -0.61
CA PHE A 168 -7.27 -12.80 -1.07
C PHE A 168 -8.18 -11.94 -0.19
N LEU A 169 -7.77 -11.59 1.03
CA LEU A 169 -8.52 -10.69 1.92
C LEU A 169 -7.99 -9.24 1.90
N VAL A 170 -6.92 -8.99 1.14
CA VAL A 170 -6.24 -7.69 0.98
C VAL A 170 -6.36 -7.16 -0.47
N ILE A 171 -7.19 -7.81 -1.30
CA ILE A 171 -7.62 -7.33 -2.63
C ILE A 171 -9.07 -6.89 -2.57
#